data_AF-A0AAW4QV05-F1
#
_entry.id   AF-A0AAW4QV05-F1
#
_cell.length_a   1.000
_cell.length_b   1.000
_cell.length_c   1.000
_cell.angle_alpha   90.00
_cell.angle_beta   90.00
_cell.angle_gamma   90.00
#
_symmetry.space_group_name_H-M   'P 1'
#
loop_
_entity.id
_entity.type
_entity.pdbx_description
1 polymer ?
#
loop_
_entity_poly.entity_id
_entity_poly.type
_entity_poly.pdbx_seq_one_letter_code
_entity_poly.pdbx_strand_id
1 'polypeptide(L)'
;MKEQLKKMILLKNVNDSIEFFDGRRNKNKKKAFILKILSVIASALITVLLGLKSLNNNILSDITLVLAAGVTVFNGIDSFYNHRGLWEKDVRTLCSLRELQRNIEYYIIGEKENELSLEVLDGFQNSLQIILREDINTWSDVRGNTNPSEKSTE
;
A
#
# COMPACT_ATOMS: atom_id res chain seq x y z
N MET A 1 -32.33 8.90 19.12
CA MET A 1 -31.29 9.98 19.08
C MET A 1 -29.87 9.43 19.17
N LYS A 2 -29.53 8.56 20.13
CA LYS A 2 -28.18 7.95 20.23
C LYS A 2 -27.80 7.07 19.02
N GLU A 3 -28.76 6.31 18.47
CA GLU A 3 -28.57 5.44 17.30
C GLU A 3 -28.17 6.23 16.05
N GLN A 4 -28.87 7.33 15.76
CA GLN A 4 -28.57 8.21 14.64
C GLN A 4 -27.17 8.85 14.75
N LEU A 5 -26.77 9.24 15.97
CA LEU A 5 -25.42 9.77 16.21
C LEU A 5 -24.35 8.69 16.00
N LYS A 6 -24.55 7.47 16.53
CA LYS A 6 -23.63 6.33 16.32
C LYS A 6 -23.51 5.97 14.85
N LYS A 7 -24.63 5.90 14.12
CA LYS A 7 -24.67 5.68 12.66
C LYS A 7 -23.82 6.70 11.92
N MET A 8 -24.01 7.99 12.21
CA MET A 8 -23.27 9.08 11.56
C MET A 8 -21.76 8.97 11.81
N ILE A 9 -21.36 8.71 13.05
CA ILE A 9 -19.95 8.56 13.42
C ILE A 9 -19.34 7.33 12.75
N LEU A 10 -20.06 6.20 12.73
CA LEU A 10 -19.59 4.96 12.10
C LEU A 10 -19.36 5.15 10.59
N LEU A 11 -20.34 5.70 9.87
CA LEU A 11 -20.20 5.98 8.43
C LEU A 11 -19.06 6.95 8.14
N LYS A 12 -18.92 8.00 8.96
CA LYS A 12 -17.80 8.93 8.85
C LYS A 12 -16.46 8.22 9.02
N ASN A 13 -16.30 7.41 10.06
CA ASN A 13 -15.05 6.69 10.33
C ASN A 13 -14.69 5.69 9.22
N VAL A 14 -15.68 4.99 8.67
CA VAL A 14 -15.48 4.07 7.54
C VAL A 14 -15.05 4.85 6.28
N ASN A 15 -15.73 5.96 5.97
CA ASN A 15 -15.39 6.79 4.81
C ASN A 15 -14.01 7.43 4.92
N ASP A 16 -13.69 8.03 6.08
CA ASP A 16 -12.38 8.62 6.35
C ASP A 16 -11.26 7.57 6.20
N SER A 17 -11.53 6.33 6.66
CA SER A 17 -10.61 5.21 6.48
C SER A 17 -10.44 4.88 5.00
N ILE A 18 -11.53 4.70 4.24
CA ILE A 18 -11.48 4.39 2.81
C ILE A 18 -10.68 5.45 2.05
N GLU A 19 -10.91 6.74 2.31
CA GLU A 19 -10.20 7.83 1.66
C GLU A 19 -8.69 7.79 1.99
N PHE A 20 -8.34 7.57 3.25
CA PHE A 20 -6.96 7.42 3.69
C PHE A 20 -6.24 6.27 2.96
N PHE A 21 -6.85 5.08 2.92
CA PHE A 21 -6.24 3.91 2.27
C PHE A 21 -6.19 4.05 0.75
N ASP A 22 -7.16 4.70 0.10
CA ASP A 22 -7.13 4.93 -1.35
C ASP A 22 -6.03 5.93 -1.74
N GLY A 23 -5.86 6.99 -0.94
CA GLY A 23 -4.74 7.91 -1.08
C GLY A 23 -3.38 7.22 -0.89
N ARG A 24 -3.26 6.34 0.09
CA ARG A 24 -2.03 5.56 0.36
C ARG A 24 -1.71 4.59 -0.78
N ARG A 25 -2.71 3.86 -1.26
CA ARG A 25 -2.62 2.95 -2.42
C ARG A 25 -2.07 3.66 -3.65
N ASN A 26 -2.61 4.84 -3.98
CA ASN A 26 -2.18 5.60 -5.16
C ASN A 26 -0.73 6.11 -5.03
N LYS A 27 -0.33 6.57 -3.84
CA LYS A 27 1.06 6.98 -3.58
C LYS A 27 2.03 5.81 -3.72
N ASN A 28 1.69 4.65 -3.15
CA ASN A 28 2.51 3.44 -3.22
C ASN A 28 2.64 2.92 -4.66
N LYS A 29 1.52 2.89 -5.41
CA LYS A 29 1.53 2.52 -6.84
C LYS A 29 2.44 3.44 -7.66
N LYS A 30 2.32 4.77 -7.48
CA LYS A 30 3.16 5.75 -8.21
C LYS A 30 4.64 5.56 -7.89
N LYS A 31 5.00 5.40 -6.61
CA LYS A 31 6.40 5.20 -6.20
C LYS A 31 7.00 3.93 -6.79
N ALA A 32 6.28 2.80 -6.70
CA ALA A 32 6.70 1.53 -7.28
C ALA A 32 6.98 1.66 -8.79
N PHE A 33 6.05 2.29 -9.51
CA PHE A 33 6.13 2.43 -10.95
C PHE A 33 7.26 3.36 -11.39
N ILE A 34 7.45 4.50 -10.71
CA ILE A 34 8.50 5.48 -11.03
C ILE A 34 9.89 4.87 -10.82
N LEU A 35 10.13 4.18 -9.70
CA LEU A 35 11.43 3.54 -9.43
C LEU A 35 11.78 2.50 -10.49
N LYS A 36 10.80 1.68 -10.88
CA LYS A 36 10.99 0.65 -11.90
C LYS A 36 11.26 1.24 -13.28
N ILE A 37 10.54 2.29 -13.67
CA ILE A 37 10.78 3.00 -14.94
C ILE A 37 12.16 3.64 -14.95
N LEU A 38 12.57 4.32 -13.88
CA LEU A 38 13.89 4.95 -13.80
C LEU A 38 15.02 3.91 -13.94
N SER A 39 14.87 2.74 -13.32
CA SER A 39 15.81 1.63 -13.46
C SER A 39 15.90 1.12 -14.91
N VAL A 40 14.76 0.94 -15.59
CA VAL A 40 14.70 0.50 -16.99
C VAL A 40 15.32 1.54 -17.93
N ILE A 41 14.99 2.82 -17.76
CA ILE A 41 15.56 3.90 -18.57
C ILE A 41 17.08 3.99 -18.38
N ALA A 42 17.56 3.95 -17.13
CA ALA A 42 19.00 3.96 -16.86
C ALA A 42 19.70 2.74 -17.47
N SER A 43 19.10 1.56 -17.43
CA SER A 43 19.62 0.35 -18.07
C SER A 43 19.70 0.48 -19.60
N ALA A 44 18.69 1.10 -20.22
CA ALA A 44 18.70 1.37 -21.65
C ALA A 44 19.79 2.39 -22.02
N LEU A 45 19.95 3.46 -21.23
CA LEU A 45 21.01 4.46 -21.41
C LEU A 45 22.40 3.85 -21.29
N ILE A 46 22.63 2.96 -20.31
CA ILE A 46 23.89 2.20 -20.18
C ILE A 46 24.19 1.44 -21.46
N THR A 47 23.20 0.73 -22.01
CA THR A 47 23.37 -0.06 -23.25
C THR A 47 23.74 0.84 -24.44
N VAL A 48 23.07 1.98 -24.60
CA VAL A 48 23.36 2.95 -25.67
C VAL A 48 24.74 3.56 -25.49
N LEU A 49 25.09 4.01 -24.29
CA LEU A 49 26.40 4.61 -23.99
C LEU A 49 27.54 3.62 -24.18
N LEU A 50 27.33 2.34 -23.84
CA LEU A 50 28.32 1.29 -24.06
C LEU A 50 28.55 1.06 -25.56
N GLY A 51 27.49 1.12 -26.37
CA GLY A 51 27.59 1.09 -27.83
C GLY A 51 28.35 2.29 -28.41
N LEU A 52 28.08 3.51 -27.93
CA LEU A 52 28.79 4.71 -28.37
C LEU A 52 30.23 4.80 -27.84
N LYS A 53 30.54 4.19 -26.69
CA LYS A 53 31.91 4.13 -26.12
C LYS A 53 32.91 3.48 -27.09
N SER A 54 32.45 2.61 -27.98
CA SER A 54 33.27 2.02 -29.06
C SER A 54 33.93 3.08 -29.96
N LEU A 55 33.50 4.35 -29.90
CA LEU A 55 34.08 5.49 -30.62
C LEU A 55 35.16 6.25 -29.82
N ASN A 56 35.71 5.65 -28.76
CA ASN A 56 36.88 6.09 -28.00
C ASN A 56 36.69 7.40 -27.19
N ASN A 57 35.63 7.48 -26.39
CA ASN A 57 35.31 8.68 -25.60
C ASN A 57 35.20 8.37 -24.09
N ASN A 58 36.20 8.77 -23.30
CA ASN A 58 36.33 8.42 -21.87
C ASN A 58 35.17 8.94 -21.00
N ILE A 59 34.60 10.10 -21.35
CA ILE A 59 33.47 10.71 -20.64
C ILE A 59 32.24 9.80 -20.64
N LEU A 60 32.01 9.04 -21.71
CA LEU A 60 30.89 8.10 -21.80
C LEU A 60 31.04 6.92 -20.82
N SER A 61 32.29 6.54 -20.50
CA SER A 61 32.56 5.46 -19.55
C SER A 61 32.15 5.87 -18.13
N ASP A 62 32.47 7.10 -17.72
CA ASP A 62 32.13 7.61 -16.39
C ASP A 62 30.61 7.76 -16.22
N ILE A 63 29.92 8.26 -17.25
CA ILE A 63 28.45 8.35 -17.26
C ILE A 63 27.81 6.95 -17.15
N THR A 64 28.35 5.97 -17.88
CA THR A 64 27.87 4.58 -17.83
C THR A 64 28.00 4.00 -16.42
N LEU A 65 29.13 4.26 -15.75
CA LEU A 65 29.38 3.80 -14.38
C LEU A 65 28.37 4.41 -13.39
N VAL A 66 28.12 5.72 -13.50
CA VAL A 66 27.15 6.43 -12.65
C VAL A 66 25.73 5.87 -12.85
N LEU A 67 25.33 5.61 -14.09
CA LEU A 67 24.03 5.02 -14.38
C LEU A 67 23.92 3.59 -13.85
N ALA A 68 24.97 2.78 -13.97
CA ALA A 68 24.99 1.40 -13.46
C ALA A 68 24.87 1.34 -11.93
N ALA A 69 25.57 2.24 -11.24
CA ALA A 69 25.42 2.42 -9.81
C ALA A 69 23.99 2.86 -9.44
N GLY A 70 23.41 3.79 -10.21
CA GLY A 70 22.03 4.25 -10.03
C GLY A 70 20.99 3.11 -10.18
N VAL A 71 21.13 2.26 -11.20
CA VAL A 71 20.28 1.07 -11.40
C VAL A 71 20.33 0.14 -10.19
N THR A 72 21.54 -0.09 -9.66
CA THR A 72 21.73 -0.95 -8.48
C THR A 72 21.02 -0.38 -7.25
N VAL A 73 21.14 0.93 -7.02
CA VAL A 73 20.42 1.62 -5.94
C VAL A 73 18.90 1.54 -6.12
N PHE A 74 18.39 1.78 -7.34
CA PHE A 74 16.95 1.70 -7.61
C PHE A 74 16.40 0.28 -7.40
N ASN A 75 17.13 -0.74 -7.86
CA ASN A 75 16.75 -2.14 -7.65
C ASN A 75 16.81 -2.52 -6.17
N GLY A 76 17.80 -2.02 -5.43
CA GLY A 76 17.90 -2.20 -3.97
C GLY A 76 16.73 -1.55 -3.22
N ILE A 77 16.35 -0.32 -3.58
CA ILE A 77 15.20 0.38 -3.00
C ILE A 77 13.89 -0.36 -3.33
N ASP A 78 13.69 -0.81 -4.57
CA ASP A 78 12.48 -1.56 -4.95
C ASP A 78 12.37 -2.87 -4.15
N SER A 79 13.50 -3.58 -3.99
CA SER A 79 13.58 -4.79 -3.18
C SER A 79 13.35 -4.53 -1.69
N PHE A 80 13.91 -3.45 -1.14
CA PHE A 80 13.82 -3.15 0.29
C PHE A 80 12.42 -2.72 0.71
N TYR A 81 11.79 -1.85 -0.08
CA TYR A 81 10.48 -1.32 0.30
C TYR A 81 9.32 -2.25 -0.07
N ASN A 82 9.53 -3.25 -0.94
CA ASN A 82 8.48 -4.16 -1.43
C ASN A 82 7.16 -3.40 -1.72
N HIS A 83 7.25 -2.32 -2.51
CA HIS A 83 6.11 -1.44 -2.76
C HIS A 83 4.91 -2.18 -3.35
N ARG A 84 5.16 -3.29 -4.05
CA ARG A 84 4.13 -4.21 -4.54
C ARG A 84 3.38 -4.87 -3.37
N GLY A 85 4.09 -5.41 -2.38
CA GLY A 85 3.49 -5.98 -1.18
C GLY A 85 2.66 -4.95 -0.39
N LEU A 86 3.14 -3.70 -0.27
CA LEU A 86 2.36 -2.62 0.31
C LEU A 86 1.07 -2.33 -0.47
N TRP A 87 1.15 -2.29 -1.80
CA TRP A 87 0.00 -2.04 -2.66
C TRP A 87 -1.03 -3.18 -2.57
N GLU A 88 -0.60 -4.43 -2.61
CA GLU A 88 -1.47 -5.60 -2.47
C GLU A 88 -2.16 -5.62 -1.09
N LYS A 89 -1.43 -5.28 -0.02
CA LYS A 89 -2.00 -5.08 1.32
C LYS A 89 -3.06 -3.99 1.34
N ASP A 90 -2.74 -2.79 0.82
CA ASP A 90 -3.69 -1.67 0.77
C ASP A 90 -4.96 -2.01 -0.02
N VAL A 91 -4.83 -2.78 -1.12
CA VAL A 91 -5.98 -3.26 -1.91
C VAL A 91 -6.87 -4.19 -1.08
N ARG A 92 -6.29 -5.14 -0.34
CA ARG A 92 -7.06 -6.04 0.52
C ARG A 92 -7.81 -5.27 1.60
N THR A 93 -7.14 -4.37 2.31
CA THR A 93 -7.77 -3.53 3.35
C THR A 93 -8.90 -2.69 2.77
N LEU A 94 -8.71 -2.07 1.60
CA LEU A 94 -9.76 -1.31 0.91
C LEU A 94 -10.97 -2.17 0.50
N CYS A 95 -10.74 -3.40 0.04
CA CYS A 95 -11.82 -4.33 -0.28
C CYS A 95 -12.67 -4.63 0.97
N SER A 96 -12.02 -4.96 2.10
CA SER A 96 -12.71 -5.23 3.37
C SER A 96 -13.46 -4.00 3.89
N LEU A 97 -12.88 -2.80 3.81
CA LEU A 97 -13.55 -1.57 4.22
C LEU A 97 -14.78 -1.25 3.35
N ARG A 98 -14.69 -1.45 2.03
CA ARG A 98 -15.83 -1.26 1.11
C ARG A 98 -16.91 -2.30 1.33
N GLU A 99 -16.54 -3.53 1.69
CA GLU A 99 -17.51 -4.55 2.06
C GLU A 99 -18.25 -4.19 3.34
N LEU A 100 -17.51 -3.76 4.38
CA LEU A 100 -18.11 -3.26 5.61
C LEU A 100 -19.05 -2.07 5.33
N GLN A 101 -18.63 -1.12 4.49
CA GLN A 101 -19.47 -0.01 4.08
C GLN A 101 -20.79 -0.49 3.45
N ARG A 102 -20.74 -1.40 2.47
CA ARG A 102 -21.95 -1.95 1.84
C ARG A 102 -22.85 -2.65 2.85
N ASN A 103 -22.29 -3.40 3.79
CA ASN A 103 -23.06 -4.10 4.82
C ASN A 103 -23.77 -3.10 5.76
N ILE A 104 -23.09 -2.03 6.15
CA ILE A 104 -23.67 -0.94 6.96
C ILE A 104 -24.79 -0.25 6.18
N GLU A 105 -24.55 0.12 4.92
CA GLU A 105 -25.54 0.78 4.07
C GLU A 105 -26.77 -0.10 3.84
N TYR A 106 -26.57 -1.39 3.56
CA TYR A 106 -27.65 -2.35 3.38
C TYR A 106 -28.53 -2.46 4.65
N TYR A 107 -27.90 -2.57 5.82
CA TYR A 107 -28.62 -2.61 7.10
C TYR A 107 -29.41 -1.32 7.36
N ILE A 108 -28.80 -0.16 7.13
CA ILE A 108 -29.45 1.13 7.36
C ILE A 108 -30.65 1.35 6.43
N ILE A 109 -30.56 0.91 5.17
CA ILE A 109 -31.66 1.07 4.19
C ILE A 109 -32.78 0.06 4.45
N GLY A 110 -32.44 -1.14 4.94
CA GLY A 110 -33.40 -2.19 5.27
C GLY A 110 -34.23 -1.91 6.52
N GLU A 111 -33.67 -1.16 7.48
CA GLU A 111 -34.31 -0.83 8.75
C GLU A 111 -34.98 0.55 8.76
N LYS A 112 -36.03 0.72 9.57
CA LYS A 112 -36.58 2.05 9.84
C LYS A 112 -35.62 2.84 10.73
N GLU A 113 -35.53 4.15 10.52
CA GLU A 113 -34.57 5.03 11.22
C GLU A 113 -34.65 5.02 12.76
N ASN A 114 -35.75 4.55 13.34
CA ASN A 114 -35.95 4.47 14.80
C ASN A 114 -35.90 3.03 15.35
N GLU A 115 -35.56 2.05 14.52
CA GLU A 115 -35.50 0.62 14.89
C GLU A 115 -34.07 0.07 14.76
N LEU A 116 -33.07 0.94 14.58
CA LEU A 116 -31.67 0.53 14.47
C LEU A 116 -31.17 -0.08 15.78
N SER A 117 -30.88 -1.38 15.75
CA SER A 117 -30.23 -2.06 16.87
C SER A 117 -28.84 -1.48 17.16
N LEU A 118 -28.65 -0.99 18.39
CA LEU A 118 -27.35 -0.52 18.90
C LEU A 118 -26.30 -1.63 18.91
N GLU A 119 -26.71 -2.87 19.18
CA GLU A 119 -25.83 -4.04 19.21
C GLU A 119 -25.23 -4.33 17.82
N VAL A 120 -26.04 -4.20 16.77
CA VAL A 120 -25.59 -4.37 15.39
C VAL A 120 -24.61 -3.26 14.99
N LEU A 121 -24.90 -2.01 15.37
CA LEU A 121 -23.99 -0.87 15.13
C LEU A 121 -22.64 -1.05 15.84
N ASP A 122 -22.65 -1.53 17.08
CA ASP A 122 -21.42 -1.83 17.83
C ASP A 122 -20.66 -3.03 17.21
N GLY A 123 -21.37 -4.00 16.65
CA GLY A 123 -20.80 -5.08 15.83
C GLY A 123 -20.04 -4.56 14.61
N PHE A 124 -20.62 -3.62 13.85
CA PHE A 124 -19.92 -2.99 12.72
C PHE A 124 -18.70 -2.18 13.15
N GLN A 125 -18.77 -1.48 14.28
CA GLN A 125 -17.63 -0.77 14.83
C GLN A 125 -16.50 -1.74 15.22
N ASN A 126 -16.82 -2.91 15.77
CA ASN A 126 -15.84 -3.94 16.06
C ASN A 126 -15.21 -4.50 14.76
N SER A 127 -16.01 -4.77 13.74
CA SER A 127 -15.52 -5.19 12.42
C SER A 127 -14.55 -4.17 11.81
N LEU A 128 -14.85 -2.86 11.92
CA LEU A 128 -13.92 -1.81 11.51
C LEU A 128 -12.59 -1.91 12.26
N GLN A 129 -12.64 -2.06 13.60
CA GLN A 129 -11.42 -2.19 14.41
C GLN A 129 -10.60 -3.44 14.05
N ILE A 130 -11.25 -4.56 13.74
CA ILE A 130 -10.59 -5.79 13.30
C ILE A 130 -9.84 -5.54 12.00
N ILE A 131 -10.49 -4.96 10.99
CA ILE A 131 -9.87 -4.63 9.69
C ILE A 131 -8.64 -3.73 9.88
N LEU A 132 -8.74 -2.72 10.75
CA LEU A 132 -7.63 -1.81 11.02
C LEU A 132 -6.47 -2.50 11.77
N ARG A 133 -6.77 -3.41 12.70
CA ARG A 133 -5.73 -4.21 13.40
C ARG A 133 -5.04 -5.19 12.45
N GLU A 134 -5.79 -5.83 11.56
CA GLU A 134 -5.24 -6.72 10.53
C GLU A 134 -4.27 -5.96 9.61
N ASP A 135 -4.57 -4.72 9.24
CA ASP A 135 -3.66 -3.87 8.44
C ASP A 135 -2.31 -3.62 9.16
N ILE A 136 -2.37 -3.37 10.47
CA ILE A 136 -1.19 -3.14 11.33
C ILE A 136 -0.39 -4.43 11.50
N ASN A 137 -1.06 -5.55 11.77
CA ASN A 137 -0.41 -6.85 11.94
C ASN A 137 0.28 -7.30 10.65
N THR A 138 -0.42 -7.17 9.51
CA THR A 138 0.16 -7.47 8.19
C THR A 138 1.37 -6.59 7.91
N TRP A 139 1.35 -5.32 8.32
CA TRP A 139 2.51 -4.44 8.21
C TRP A 139 3.67 -4.86 9.11
N SER A 140 3.38 -5.33 10.33
CA SER A 140 4.38 -5.88 11.25
C SER A 140 5.05 -7.12 10.66
N ASP A 141 4.28 -8.02 10.06
CA ASP A 141 4.80 -9.26 9.45
C ASP A 141 5.64 -8.99 8.20
N VAL A 142 5.22 -8.03 7.38
CA VAL A 142 6.00 -7.59 6.20
C VAL A 142 7.37 -7.03 6.63
N ARG A 143 7.47 -6.39 7.80
CA ARG A 143 8.77 -5.92 8.34
C ARG A 143 9.53 -6.98 9.13
N GLY A 144 8.84 -7.86 9.84
CA GLY A 144 9.43 -8.97 10.58
C GLY A 144 10.14 -9.95 9.65
N ASN A 145 9.55 -10.24 8.49
CA ASN A 145 10.16 -11.11 7.47
C ASN A 145 11.28 -10.45 6.65
N THR A 146 11.49 -9.13 6.77
CA THR A 146 12.68 -8.47 6.17
C THR A 146 13.93 -8.53 7.05
N ASN A 147 13.84 -9.08 8.27
CA ASN A 147 14.99 -9.48 9.08
C ASN A 147 15.08 -11.02 9.14
N PRO A 148 15.79 -11.69 8.21
CA PRO A 148 15.97 -13.14 8.25
C PRO A 148 17.06 -13.59 9.26
N SER A 149 17.19 -12.91 10.39
CA SER A 149 18.05 -13.35 11.49
C SER A 149 17.26 -13.34 12.78
N GLU A 150 16.95 -14.54 13.29
CA GLU A 150 16.36 -14.89 14.60
C GLU A 150 15.03 -15.68 14.54
N LYS A 151 14.96 -16.71 13.69
CA LYS A 151 14.12 -17.90 13.97
C LYS A 151 14.86 -19.18 13.58
N SER A 152 15.97 -19.46 14.25
CA SER A 152 16.62 -20.77 14.23
C SER A 152 17.55 -20.92 15.45
N THR A 153 16.94 -21.19 16.60
CA THR A 153 17.45 -21.69 17.91
C THR A 153 16.41 -21.18 18.92
N GLU A 154 15.60 -21.97 19.60
CA GLU A 154 15.73 -23.34 20.13
C GLU A 154 14.39 -24.09 20.06
#